data_AF-A0A1V5S9S4-F1
#
_entry.id   AF-A0A1V5S9S4-F1
#
_cell.length_a   1.000
_cell.length_b   1.000
_cell.length_c   1.000
_cell.angle_alpha   90.00
_cell.angle_beta   90.00
_cell.angle_gamma   90.00
#
_symmetry.space_group_name_H-M   'P 1'
#
loop_
_entity.id
_entity.type
_entity.pdbx_description
1 polymer ?
#
loop_
_entity_poly.entity_id
_entity_poly.type
_entity_poly.pdbx_seq_one_letter_code
_entity_poly.pdbx_strand_id
1 'polypeptide(L)'
;MKKALGRGLSALIPDSYVQGKEMEKNIPASAHVTSSAPAAPSLAVSPAPQGAFRLIPVEQITPNENQPRQHFDPVGIDELANSIREKGILQPVIVKMTGQNQYQLIWIDASARRS
;
A
#
# COMPACT_ATOMS: atom_id res chain seq x y z
N MET A 1 15.07 18.16 -37.73
CA MET A 1 15.81 17.09 -37.01
C MET A 1 14.99 16.68 -35.78
N LYS A 2 15.12 15.41 -35.39
CA LYS A 2 14.38 14.61 -34.40
C LYS A 2 14.02 15.27 -33.05
N LYS A 3 12.80 14.99 -32.56
CA LYS A 3 12.46 14.27 -31.30
C LYS A 3 11.01 14.67 -30.92
N ALA A 4 9.98 13.85 -31.14
CA ALA A 4 9.65 12.55 -30.53
C ALA A 4 9.47 12.61 -29.00
N LEU A 5 8.40 11.96 -28.53
CA LEU A 5 8.04 11.63 -27.14
C LEU A 5 7.19 12.67 -26.38
N GLY A 6 5.86 12.61 -26.55
CA GLY A 6 4.95 13.47 -25.77
C GLY A 6 3.47 13.10 -25.77
N ARG A 7 3.11 11.82 -25.93
CA ARG A 7 1.70 11.36 -25.97
C ARG A 7 1.43 10.03 -25.26
N GLY A 8 2.40 9.48 -24.53
CA GLY A 8 2.36 8.09 -24.05
C GLY A 8 1.56 7.82 -22.76
N LEU A 9 1.33 8.83 -21.90
CA LEU A 9 0.62 8.63 -20.62
C LEU A 9 -0.89 8.86 -20.71
N SER A 10 -1.36 9.79 -21.56
CA SER A 10 -2.80 10.04 -21.75
C SER A 10 -3.53 8.88 -22.44
N ALA A 11 -2.83 7.97 -23.12
CA ALA A 11 -3.43 6.77 -23.71
C ALA A 11 -3.63 5.62 -22.68
N LEU A 12 -2.95 5.70 -21.53
CA LEU A 12 -2.98 4.69 -20.47
C LEU A 12 -3.86 5.10 -19.29
N ILE A 13 -4.31 6.35 -19.26
CA ILE A 13 -5.28 6.82 -18.27
C ILE A 13 -6.66 6.68 -18.92
N PRO A 14 -7.50 5.73 -18.48
CA PRO A 14 -8.90 5.72 -18.92
C PRO A 14 -9.56 7.06 -18.51
N ASP A 15 -10.28 7.69 -19.46
CA ASP A 15 -10.97 8.99 -19.28
C ASP A 15 -11.94 9.03 -18.09
N SER A 16 -12.26 7.87 -17.51
CA SER A 16 -13.13 7.73 -16.34
C SER A 16 -12.58 8.37 -15.06
N TYR A 17 -11.32 8.82 -15.01
CA TYR A 17 -10.72 9.44 -13.82
C TYR A 17 -10.56 10.98 -13.89
N VAL A 18 -10.93 11.65 -14.99
CA VAL A 18 -10.73 13.11 -15.13
C VAL A 18 -12.03 13.92 -14.96
N GLN A 19 -13.21 13.31 -14.89
CA GLN A 19 -14.46 14.06 -14.74
C GLN A 19 -15.07 13.93 -13.34
N GLY A 20 -14.33 14.38 -12.33
CA GLY A 20 -14.89 14.71 -11.03
C GLY A 20 -15.49 16.12 -11.07
N LYS A 21 -16.67 16.28 -11.66
CA LYS A 21 -17.66 17.35 -11.37
C LYS A 21 -18.93 17.17 -12.21
N GLU A 22 -20.06 17.39 -11.55
CA GLU A 22 -21.44 17.53 -12.08
C GLU A 22 -22.24 16.22 -12.28
N MET A 23 -22.68 15.66 -11.15
CA MET A 23 -23.93 14.90 -11.10
C MET A 23 -25.10 15.89 -10.94
N GLU A 24 -25.74 16.28 -12.04
CA GLU A 24 -27.13 16.76 -11.98
C GLU A 24 -27.92 16.28 -13.21
N LYS A 25 -28.82 15.34 -12.95
CA LYS A 25 -30.17 15.19 -13.53
C LYS A 25 -30.32 14.76 -15.01
N ASN A 26 -31.14 13.69 -15.16
CA ASN A 26 -32.12 13.42 -16.22
C ASN A 26 -31.78 12.52 -17.46
N ILE A 27 -32.31 11.28 -17.39
CA ILE A 27 -33.04 10.43 -18.40
C ILE A 27 -32.40 9.97 -19.74
N PRO A 28 -33.01 8.99 -20.49
CA PRO A 28 -33.53 7.64 -20.20
C PRO A 28 -32.90 6.53 -21.08
N ALA A 29 -33.38 5.30 -20.88
CA ALA A 29 -33.15 4.05 -21.61
C ALA A 29 -33.07 4.08 -23.16
N SER A 30 -32.12 3.31 -23.73
CA SER A 30 -32.27 2.38 -24.88
C SER A 30 -30.92 1.66 -25.11
N ALA A 31 -30.77 0.40 -24.71
CA ALA A 31 -30.92 -0.82 -25.53
C ALA A 31 -29.64 -1.24 -26.30
N HIS A 32 -29.29 -2.54 -26.12
CA HIS A 32 -28.45 -3.41 -26.97
C HIS A 32 -26.93 -3.08 -26.95
N VAL A 33 -26.02 -4.02 -26.64
CA VAL A 33 -25.65 -5.18 -27.46
C VAL A 33 -25.11 -6.36 -26.65
N THR A 34 -25.55 -7.56 -27.03
CA THR A 34 -25.06 -8.90 -26.68
C THR A 34 -23.60 -9.11 -27.11
N SER A 35 -22.71 -9.58 -26.24
CA SER A 35 -21.58 -10.41 -26.67
C SER A 35 -21.20 -11.44 -25.59
N SER A 36 -21.41 -12.70 -25.96
CA SER A 36 -20.97 -13.90 -25.26
C SER A 36 -19.51 -14.19 -25.59
N ALA A 37 -18.65 -14.40 -24.57
CA ALA A 37 -17.38 -15.11 -24.68
C ALA A 37 -16.92 -15.62 -23.30
N PRO A 38 -16.16 -16.74 -23.23
CA PRO A 38 -16.39 -17.82 -22.27
C PRO A 38 -15.64 -17.68 -20.94
N ALA A 39 -16.16 -18.42 -19.95
CA ALA A 39 -15.61 -18.59 -18.61
C ALA A 39 -14.16 -19.08 -18.63
N ALA A 40 -13.22 -18.16 -18.39
CA ALA A 40 -11.93 -18.53 -17.82
C ALA A 40 -12.15 -18.91 -16.34
N PRO A 41 -11.46 -19.92 -15.79
CA PRO A 41 -11.48 -20.18 -14.36
C PRO A 41 -10.95 -18.92 -13.67
N SER A 42 -11.85 -18.16 -13.06
CA SER A 42 -11.47 -17.12 -12.13
C SER A 42 -10.70 -17.83 -11.02
N LEU A 43 -9.37 -17.70 -11.07
CA LEU A 43 -8.51 -17.99 -9.94
C LEU A 43 -9.07 -17.14 -8.81
N ALA A 44 -9.90 -17.75 -7.97
CA ALA A 44 -10.41 -17.15 -6.76
C ALA A 44 -9.19 -16.90 -5.89
N VAL A 45 -8.56 -15.75 -6.09
CA VAL A 45 -7.73 -15.11 -5.08
C VAL A 45 -8.70 -14.86 -3.94
N SER A 46 -8.77 -15.84 -3.04
CA SER A 46 -9.39 -15.62 -1.74
C SER A 46 -8.75 -14.35 -1.21
N PRO A 47 -9.54 -13.30 -0.90
CA PRO A 47 -8.95 -12.12 -0.28
C PRO A 47 -8.32 -12.62 1.01
N ALA A 48 -6.98 -12.68 1.03
CA ALA A 48 -6.24 -12.94 2.25
C ALA A 48 -6.82 -11.98 3.30
N PRO A 49 -7.09 -12.45 4.53
CA PRO A 49 -7.69 -11.61 5.55
C PRO A 49 -6.88 -10.31 5.60
N GLN A 50 -7.55 -9.21 5.24
CA GLN A 50 -6.99 -7.86 5.28
C GLN A 50 -6.35 -7.72 6.67
N GLY A 51 -5.03 -7.57 6.69
CA GLY A 51 -4.20 -7.82 7.87
C GLY A 51 -4.81 -7.19 9.12
N ALA A 52 -5.25 -8.04 10.06
CA ALA A 52 -5.81 -7.55 11.32
C ALA A 52 -4.72 -6.82 12.11
N PHE A 53 -5.00 -5.59 12.54
CA PHE A 53 -4.12 -4.89 13.47
C PHE A 53 -4.16 -5.58 14.84
N ARG A 54 -2.98 -5.84 15.41
CA ARG A 54 -2.85 -6.46 16.73
C ARG A 54 -1.76 -5.76 17.52
N LEU A 55 -1.99 -5.59 18.82
CA LEU A 55 -0.95 -5.23 19.77
C LEU A 55 -0.13 -6.47 20.11
N ILE A 56 1.17 -6.41 19.84
CA ILE A 56 2.12 -7.50 20.05
C ILE A 56 3.22 -6.99 20.99
N PRO A 57 3.57 -7.71 22.06
CA PRO A 57 4.72 -7.37 22.90
C PRO A 57 6.00 -7.31 22.06
N VAL A 58 6.80 -6.26 22.22
CA VAL A 58 8.03 -6.04 21.40
C VAL A 58 9.01 -7.20 21.55
N GLU A 59 9.07 -7.82 22.73
CA GLU A 59 9.89 -9.01 23.02
C GLU A 59 9.48 -10.29 22.29
N GLN A 60 8.30 -10.31 21.64
CA GLN A 60 7.88 -11.39 20.74
C GLN A 60 8.31 -11.16 19.28
N ILE A 61 8.97 -10.02 18.98
CA ILE A 61 9.33 -9.61 17.63
C ILE A 61 10.85 -9.72 17.46
N THR A 62 11.28 -10.51 16.47
CA THR A 62 12.68 -10.61 16.07
C THR A 62 12.94 -9.79 14.80
N PRO A 63 14.12 -9.15 14.68
CA PRO A 63 14.49 -8.47 13.44
C PRO A 63 14.69 -9.49 12.31
N ASN A 64 14.40 -9.07 11.07
CA ASN A 64 14.83 -9.84 9.90
C ASN A 64 16.34 -9.65 9.68
N GLU A 65 17.08 -10.74 9.49
CA GLU A 65 18.52 -10.72 9.25
C GLU A 65 18.89 -10.02 7.93
N ASN A 66 17.98 -10.05 6.96
CA ASN A 66 18.21 -9.52 5.61
C ASN A 66 17.64 -8.09 5.43
N GLN A 67 17.71 -7.26 6.47
CA GLN A 67 17.24 -5.87 6.40
C GLN A 67 18.18 -5.05 5.49
N PRO A 68 17.66 -4.40 4.42
CA PRO A 68 18.50 -3.66 3.48
C PRO A 68 19.11 -2.39 4.10
N ARG A 69 18.42 -1.78 5.08
CA ARG A 69 18.93 -0.63 5.84
C ARG A 69 19.70 -1.12 7.07
N GLN A 70 21.02 -1.12 6.96
CA GLN A 70 21.91 -1.52 8.07
C GLN A 70 22.57 -0.34 8.79
N HIS A 71 22.62 0.84 8.15
CA HIS A 71 23.23 2.03 8.72
C HIS A 71 22.14 3.01 9.15
N PHE A 72 22.23 3.44 10.41
CA PHE A 72 21.37 4.44 11.01
C PHE A 72 22.24 5.58 11.53
N ASP A 73 21.78 6.81 11.32
CA ASP A 73 22.39 7.98 11.94
C ASP A 73 21.97 8.03 13.42
N PRO A 74 22.91 8.12 14.37
CA PRO A 74 22.59 8.10 15.80
C PRO A 74 21.66 9.24 16.21
N VAL A 75 21.84 10.44 15.63
CA VAL A 75 20.98 11.59 15.93
C VAL A 75 19.55 11.32 15.45
N GLY A 76 19.39 10.82 14.22
CA GLY A 76 18.07 10.47 13.69
C GLY A 76 17.34 9.37 14.47
N ILE A 77 18.06 8.43 15.10
CA ILE A 77 17.45 7.41 15.98
C ILE A 77 16.90 8.04 17.26
N ASP A 78 17.65 8.94 17.89
CA ASP A 78 17.18 9.64 19.09
C ASP A 78 15.95 10.50 18.81
N GLU A 79 15.94 11.22 17.68
CA GLU A 79 14.78 12.00 17.24
C GLU A 79 13.55 11.11 16.99
N LEU A 80 13.73 9.96 16.34
CA LEU A 80 12.64 9.00 16.11
C LEU A 80 12.10 8.45 17.44
N ALA A 81 12.99 8.07 18.37
CA ALA A 81 12.60 7.57 19.67
C ALA A 81 11.79 8.62 20.46
N ASN A 82 12.21 9.88 20.44
CA ASN A 82 11.48 10.98 21.07
C ASN A 82 10.10 11.20 20.42
N SER A 83 10.02 11.18 19.08
CA SER A 83 8.75 11.28 18.38
C SER A 83 7.80 10.13 18.72
N ILE A 84 8.30 8.90 18.83
CA ILE A 84 7.49 7.74 19.22
C ILE A 84 7.00 7.87 20.67
N ARG A 85 7.81 8.42 21.59
CA ARG A 85 7.38 8.66 22.98
C ARG A 85 6.29 9.72 23.08
N GLU A 86 6.38 10.80 22.30
CA GLU A 86 5.42 11.91 22.34
C GLU A 86 4.12 11.60 21.60
N LYS A 87 4.21 11.02 20.41
CA LYS A 87 3.08 10.86 19.47
C LYS A 87 2.61 9.43 19.32
N GLY A 88 3.35 8.47 19.87
CA GLY A 88 3.15 7.05 19.62
C GLY A 88 3.65 6.62 18.23
N ILE A 89 3.36 5.37 17.91
CA ILE A 89 3.66 4.80 16.59
C ILE A 89 2.55 5.22 15.63
N LEU A 90 2.86 6.09 14.67
CA LEU A 90 1.88 6.60 13.71
C LEU A 90 1.50 5.57 12.65
N GLN A 91 2.46 4.74 12.23
CA GLN A 91 2.26 3.72 11.22
C GLN A 91 2.50 2.32 11.82
N PRO A 92 1.52 1.41 11.70
CA PRO A 92 1.71 0.01 12.09
C PRO A 92 2.86 -0.65 11.33
N VAL A 93 3.65 -1.46 12.03
CA VAL A 93 4.73 -2.26 11.45
C VAL A 93 4.21 -3.58 10.89
N ILE A 94 4.85 -4.07 9.83
CA ILE A 94 4.48 -5.34 9.20
C ILE A 94 5.31 -6.46 9.79
N VAL A 95 4.64 -7.45 10.35
CA VAL A 95 5.26 -8.64 10.91
C VAL A 95 4.74 -9.91 10.24
N LYS A 96 5.58 -10.93 10.22
CA LYS A 96 5.23 -12.29 9.80
C LYS A 96 5.29 -13.20 11.02
N MET A 97 4.26 -14.01 11.25
CA MET A 97 4.28 -15.00 12.32
C MET A 97 5.22 -16.16 11.95
N THR A 98 6.14 -16.53 12.84
CA THR A 98 7.15 -17.58 12.62
C THR A 98 6.96 -18.80 13.53
N GLY A 99 6.13 -18.67 14.57
CA GLY A 99 5.77 -19.74 15.50
C GLY A 99 4.70 -19.30 16.49
N GLN A 100 4.48 -20.08 17.54
CA GLN A 100 3.55 -19.72 18.62
C GLN A 100 4.02 -18.43 19.29
N ASN A 101 3.25 -17.35 19.17
CA ASN A 101 3.58 -16.05 19.75
C ASN A 101 4.97 -15.50 19.34
N GLN A 102 5.46 -15.90 18.17
CA GLN A 102 6.72 -15.40 17.63
C GLN A 102 6.49 -14.72 16.29
N TYR A 103 7.07 -13.54 16.16
CA TYR A 103 6.91 -12.66 15.02
C TYR A 103 8.27 -12.22 14.50
N GLN A 104 8.38 -12.07 13.20
CA GLN A 104 9.56 -11.51 12.55
C GLN A 104 9.18 -10.19 11.88
N LEU A 105 9.97 -9.15 12.12
CA LEU A 105 9.80 -7.84 11.52
C LEU A 105 10.18 -7.89 10.02
N ILE A 106 9.19 -7.69 9.15
CA ILE A 106 9.41 -7.69 7.70
C ILE A 106 9.72 -6.28 7.22
N TRP A 107 8.93 -5.30 7.65
CA TRP A 107 9.04 -3.93 7.19
C TRP A 107 8.73 -2.94 8.29
N ILE A 108 9.61 -1.96 8.43
CA ILE A 108 9.39 -0.74 9.21
C ILE A 108 9.55 0.43 8.26
N ASP A 109 8.50 1.24 8.12
CA ASP A 109 8.61 2.51 7.42
C ASP A 109 9.16 3.54 8.41
N ALA A 110 10.44 3.85 8.29
CA ALA A 110 11.05 4.95 9.01
C ALA A 110 10.93 6.24 8.18
N SER A 111 9.72 6.63 7.81
CA SER A 111 9.46 8.00 7.33
C SER A 111 9.46 8.93 8.54
N ALA A 112 10.65 9.15 9.10
CA ALA A 112 10.90 10.40 9.81
C ALA A 112 10.66 11.49 8.76
N ARG A 113 9.52 12.19 8.87
CA ARG A 113 9.17 13.30 8.00
C ARG A 113 10.35 14.26 7.96
N ARG A 114 11.13 14.20 6.89
CA ARG A 114 12.06 15.27 6.56
C ARG A 114 11.17 16.46 6.20
N SER A 115 11.08 17.41 7.14
CA SER A 115 10.60 18.76 6.83
C SER A 115 11.67 19.49 6.05
#